data_AF-A0A1S1MLQ2-F1
#
_entry.id   AF-A0A1S1MLQ2-F1
#
_cell.length_a   1.000
_cell.length_b   1.000
_cell.length_c   1.000
_cell.angle_alpha   90.00
_cell.angle_beta   90.00
_cell.angle_gamma   90.00
#
_symmetry.space_group_name_H-M   'P 1'
#
loop_
_entity.id
_entity.type
_entity.pdbx_description
1 polymer ?
#
loop_
_entity_poly.entity_id
_entity_poly.type
_entity_poly.pdbx_seq_one_letter_code
_entity_poly.pdbx_strand_id
1 'polypeptide(L)'
;MEGLSQPSARFSLNHIFFDSLLDRLSEFSLIPEPASNQTSAPVAHNQVFLGKIYTQFCPTVETVEAMLVSNNKVVILGSQHEIEQYITRLDMSVRYQYLGEEQSLCPGFIEPNINLILSAILQQWSHIGPFGFDCGWQKLMPNYGLNYIARALLYLDKGLSAEDWLLGYGLYSVLLDESAQTSQHDVFQLVQQVCIDRPVAILDATSAIAYVNEAALEKIYSYLQHHDANPFASKAMFFDLVRRQNGLINEQLVWLVEALPARQLKRQLKSVFIQIDEIVARAYSLGITHMGTIDTHPFARKLLNLYQKTNSAISIMEPRNSWLQELNSLACLSEQYTEVEPAANRSIAINIGEVGYCGYDWVKSYHGQSMLQPCQQLMDQGYNVCLQSGFPILPLSPLRAAEQACSRIMEYAPGCYTRHERVLLPDQCLSKPQSLNAITKAAAEHLGSNLGTLKEGETANFVHLSADPLASNSNFRELAVIACYTN
;
A
#
# COMPACT_ATOMS: atom_id res chain seq x y z
N MET A 1 0.86 37.81 -17.97
CA MET A 1 1.25 36.40 -18.12
C MET A 1 0.22 35.60 -17.36
N GLU A 2 -0.56 34.80 -18.08
CA GLU A 2 -1.57 33.89 -17.55
C GLU A 2 -0.96 32.97 -16.50
N GLY A 3 -1.77 32.57 -15.52
CA GLY A 3 -1.35 31.94 -14.27
C GLY A 3 -0.42 30.75 -14.46
N LEU A 4 0.64 30.68 -13.65
CA LEU A 4 1.48 29.50 -13.54
C LEU A 4 0.62 28.28 -13.21
N SER A 5 0.76 27.20 -13.99
CA SER A 5 0.13 25.93 -13.71
C SER A 5 0.53 25.43 -12.32
N GLN A 6 -0.45 24.92 -11.58
CA GLN A 6 -0.23 24.28 -10.27
C GLN A 6 -0.08 22.76 -10.46
N PRO A 7 0.66 22.07 -9.58
CA PRO A 7 0.68 20.61 -9.58
C PRO A 7 -0.72 20.07 -9.25
N SER A 8 -1.11 18.99 -9.92
CA SER A 8 -2.37 18.31 -9.65
C SER A 8 -2.34 17.68 -8.26
N ALA A 9 -3.38 17.90 -7.44
CA ALA A 9 -3.51 17.39 -6.07
C ALA A 9 -3.81 15.87 -5.98
N ARG A 10 -3.45 15.10 -7.02
CA ARG A 10 -3.86 13.70 -7.23
C ARG A 10 -2.74 12.90 -7.89
N PHE A 11 -1.56 12.88 -7.28
CA PHE A 11 -0.45 12.08 -7.77
C PHE A 11 -0.63 10.59 -7.44
N SER A 12 -1.48 9.94 -8.25
CA SER A 12 -1.72 8.50 -8.17
C SER A 12 -0.72 7.73 -9.04
N LEU A 13 -0.60 6.42 -8.78
CA LEU A 13 0.21 5.52 -9.62
C LEU A 13 -0.31 5.36 -11.06
N ASN A 14 -1.49 5.92 -11.38
CA ASN A 14 -2.02 6.00 -12.75
C ASN A 14 -1.57 7.26 -13.49
N HIS A 15 -0.77 8.13 -12.86
CA HIS A 15 -0.25 9.32 -13.52
C HIS A 15 0.72 8.94 -14.64
N ILE A 16 0.70 9.69 -15.75
CA ILE A 16 1.50 9.46 -16.98
C ILE A 16 3.00 9.28 -16.73
N PHE A 17 3.52 9.84 -15.63
CA PHE A 17 4.88 9.61 -15.16
C PHE A 17 5.22 8.12 -15.00
N PHE A 18 4.33 7.34 -14.37
CA PHE A 18 4.58 5.93 -14.09
C PHE A 18 4.46 5.06 -15.35
N ASP A 19 3.54 5.41 -16.26
CA ASP A 19 3.47 4.79 -17.58
C ASP A 19 4.75 5.05 -18.38
N SER A 20 5.21 6.31 -18.42
CA SER A 20 6.48 6.67 -19.06
C SER A 20 7.68 5.92 -18.46
N LEU A 21 7.71 5.76 -17.13
CA LEU A 21 8.77 4.98 -16.46
C LEU A 21 8.75 3.50 -16.89
N LEU A 22 7.56 2.90 -16.99
CA LEU A 22 7.39 1.52 -17.45
C LEU A 22 7.74 1.35 -18.93
N ASP A 23 7.35 2.30 -19.78
CA ASP A 23 7.74 2.35 -21.19
C ASP A 23 9.26 2.41 -21.34
N ARG A 24 9.91 3.30 -20.58
CA ARG A 24 11.36 3.44 -20.58
C ARG A 24 12.08 2.16 -20.13
N LEU A 25 11.55 1.47 -19.12
CA LEU A 25 12.08 0.18 -18.68
C LEU A 25 11.87 -0.92 -19.74
N SER A 26 10.78 -0.84 -20.52
CA SER A 26 10.44 -1.83 -21.55
C SER A 26 11.43 -1.88 -22.73
N GLU A 27 12.21 -0.81 -22.92
CA GLU A 27 13.28 -0.74 -23.91
C GLU A 27 14.46 -1.69 -23.59
N PHE A 28 14.55 -2.15 -22.33
CA PHE A 28 15.64 -3.02 -21.88
C PHE A 28 15.21 -4.49 -21.86
N SER A 29 16.13 -5.37 -22.23
CA SER A 29 15.89 -6.81 -22.14
C SER A 29 16.04 -7.31 -20.70
N LEU A 30 14.98 -7.92 -20.16
CA LEU A 30 15.05 -8.75 -18.97
C LEU A 30 15.51 -10.15 -19.39
N ILE A 31 16.68 -10.59 -18.92
CA ILE A 31 17.06 -12.00 -19.00
C ILE A 31 16.62 -12.59 -17.65
N PRO A 32 15.55 -13.40 -17.61
CA PRO A 32 15.18 -14.07 -16.36
C PRO A 32 16.31 -15.01 -15.97
N GLU A 33 16.86 -14.82 -14.76
CA GLU A 33 17.71 -15.85 -14.17
C GLU A 33 16.85 -17.07 -13.87
N PRO A 34 17.36 -18.30 -14.10
CA PRO A 34 16.59 -19.51 -13.82
C PRO A 34 16.23 -19.57 -12.34
N ALA A 35 14.94 -19.71 -12.04
CA ALA A 35 14.45 -19.87 -10.69
C ALA A 35 15.17 -21.05 -10.00
N SER A 36 15.71 -20.81 -8.81
CA SER A 36 16.18 -21.91 -7.97
C SER A 36 14.96 -22.68 -7.46
N ASN A 37 14.67 -23.82 -8.07
CA ASN A 37 13.66 -24.75 -7.57
C ASN A 37 14.05 -25.21 -6.17
N GLN A 38 13.42 -24.63 -5.14
CA GLN A 38 13.31 -25.27 -3.84
C GLN A 38 11.97 -26.00 -3.80
N THR A 39 11.96 -27.21 -4.35
CA THR A 39 10.90 -28.18 -4.09
C THR A 39 11.22 -28.92 -2.80
N SER A 40 10.67 -28.47 -1.68
CA SER A 40 10.42 -29.38 -0.56
C SER A 40 9.10 -30.09 -0.80
N ALA A 41 9.14 -31.42 -0.93
CA ALA A 41 7.93 -32.23 -0.96
C ALA A 41 7.10 -31.97 0.32
N PRO A 42 5.77 -31.79 0.26
CA PRO A 42 4.97 -31.63 1.46
C PRO A 42 4.94 -32.97 2.19
N VAL A 43 5.61 -33.04 3.33
CA VAL A 43 5.27 -34.03 4.35
C VAL A 43 3.88 -33.66 4.82
N ALA A 44 2.92 -34.59 4.72
CA ALA A 44 1.56 -34.38 5.20
C ALA A 44 1.61 -34.09 6.71
N HIS A 45 1.49 -32.82 7.08
CA HIS A 45 1.45 -32.38 8.47
C HIS A 45 -0.01 -32.17 8.86
N ASN A 46 -0.63 -33.18 9.44
CA ASN A 46 -1.91 -32.99 10.13
C ASN A 46 -1.64 -32.18 11.40
N GLN A 47 -2.25 -31.02 11.52
CA GLN A 47 -2.05 -30.12 12.64
C GLN A 47 -3.37 -29.70 13.24
N VAL A 48 -3.49 -29.84 14.56
CA VAL A 48 -4.65 -29.38 15.32
C VAL A 48 -4.27 -28.08 16.03
N PHE A 49 -5.07 -27.05 15.83
CA PHE A 49 -5.01 -25.80 16.56
C PHE A 49 -6.10 -25.80 17.63
N LEU A 50 -5.74 -25.47 18.88
CA LEU A 50 -6.65 -25.42 20.03
C LEU A 50 -6.60 -24.05 20.71
N GLY A 51 -7.75 -23.41 20.85
CA GLY A 51 -7.92 -22.08 21.46
C GLY A 51 -9.02 -21.28 20.79
N LYS A 52 -8.96 -19.94 20.85
CA LYS A 52 -9.98 -19.09 20.23
C LYS A 52 -9.74 -18.95 18.72
N ILE A 53 -10.65 -19.47 17.90
CA ILE A 53 -10.52 -19.44 16.44
C ILE A 53 -11.74 -18.74 15.83
N TYR A 54 -11.54 -17.58 15.21
CA TYR A 54 -12.57 -16.89 14.43
C TYR A 54 -12.71 -17.54 13.05
N THR A 55 -13.92 -17.96 12.68
CA THR A 55 -14.21 -18.50 11.34
C THR A 55 -14.74 -17.43 10.40
N GLN A 56 -15.46 -16.43 10.94
CA GLN A 56 -15.89 -15.23 10.25
C GLN A 56 -16.22 -14.08 11.22
N PHE A 57 -16.22 -12.85 10.72
CA PHE A 57 -16.56 -11.64 11.50
C PHE A 57 -17.93 -11.04 11.14
N CYS A 58 -18.40 -11.21 9.90
CA CYS A 58 -19.71 -10.73 9.44
C CYS A 58 -20.42 -11.76 8.52
N PRO A 59 -21.77 -11.84 8.55
CA PRO A 59 -22.70 -10.93 9.24
C PRO A 59 -22.75 -11.12 10.75
N THR A 60 -22.31 -12.27 11.24
CA THR A 60 -22.17 -12.61 12.66
C THR A 60 -20.75 -13.03 12.95
N VAL A 61 -20.26 -12.68 14.13
CA VAL A 61 -18.96 -13.17 14.62
C VAL A 61 -19.12 -14.62 15.02
N GLU A 62 -18.34 -15.50 14.42
CA GLU A 62 -18.36 -16.94 14.71
C GLU A 62 -17.00 -17.42 15.18
N THR A 63 -17.01 -18.29 16.18
CA THR A 63 -15.82 -18.86 16.78
C THR A 63 -15.97 -20.36 17.03
N VAL A 64 -14.86 -21.07 16.94
CA VAL A 64 -14.71 -22.47 17.38
C VAL A 64 -13.53 -22.61 18.34
N GLU A 65 -13.46 -23.74 19.03
CA GLU A 65 -12.40 -24.05 20.00
C GLU A 65 -11.21 -24.79 19.36
N ALA A 66 -11.46 -25.46 18.23
CA ALA A 66 -10.50 -26.35 17.61
C ALA A 66 -10.62 -26.34 16.08
N MET A 67 -9.48 -26.49 15.40
CA MET A 67 -9.39 -26.64 13.95
C MET A 67 -8.33 -27.68 13.59
N LEU A 68 -8.68 -28.67 12.76
CA LEU A 68 -7.73 -29.60 12.15
C LEU A 68 -7.42 -29.14 10.73
N VAL A 69 -6.13 -28.94 10.45
CA VAL A 69 -5.62 -28.66 9.11
C VAL A 69 -4.82 -29.86 8.62
N SER A 70 -5.05 -30.27 7.38
CA SER A 70 -4.29 -31.32 6.70
C SER A 70 -4.12 -30.97 5.23
N ASN A 71 -2.90 -31.10 4.70
CA ASN A 71 -2.56 -30.77 3.31
C ASN A 71 -3.11 -29.38 2.91
N ASN A 72 -2.88 -28.39 3.78
CA ASN A 72 -3.32 -27.01 3.64
C ASN A 72 -4.84 -26.81 3.48
N LYS A 73 -5.65 -27.77 3.93
CA LYS A 73 -7.11 -27.63 3.99
C LYS A 73 -7.61 -27.72 5.41
N VAL A 74 -8.64 -26.95 5.72
CA VAL A 74 -9.41 -27.10 6.94
C VAL A 74 -10.23 -28.38 6.81
N VAL A 75 -9.95 -29.39 7.64
CA VAL A 75 -10.60 -30.70 7.58
C VAL A 75 -11.87 -30.71 8.42
N ILE A 76 -11.78 -30.18 9.64
CA ILE A 76 -12.90 -30.10 10.60
C ILE A 76 -12.69 -28.90 11.52
N LEU A 77 -13.80 -28.23 11.87
CA LEU A 77 -13.89 -27.12 12.82
C LEU A 77 -14.92 -27.48 13.89
N GLY A 78 -14.66 -27.17 15.16
CA GLY A 78 -15.64 -27.43 16.21
C GLY A 78 -15.08 -27.32 17.62
N SER A 79 -15.69 -28.07 18.53
CA SER A 79 -15.17 -28.28 19.88
C SER A 79 -13.91 -29.14 19.86
N GLN A 80 -13.09 -29.03 20.91
CA GLN A 80 -11.94 -29.93 21.09
C GLN A 80 -12.35 -31.40 21.06
N HIS A 81 -13.49 -31.74 21.67
CA HIS A 81 -13.99 -33.10 21.76
C HIS A 81 -14.36 -33.70 20.40
N GLU A 82 -15.02 -32.93 19.54
CA GLU A 82 -15.40 -33.39 18.18
C GLU A 82 -14.15 -33.71 17.34
N ILE A 83 -13.12 -32.87 17.43
CA ILE A 83 -11.86 -33.11 16.71
C ILE A 83 -11.12 -34.34 17.25
N GLU A 84 -11.06 -34.52 18.58
CA GLU A 84 -10.47 -35.73 19.19
C GLU A 84 -11.19 -37.02 18.76
N GLN A 85 -12.52 -37.00 18.71
CA GLN A 85 -13.30 -38.11 18.18
C GLN A 85 -13.00 -38.36 16.70
N TYR A 86 -12.93 -37.31 15.89
CA TYR A 86 -12.62 -37.40 14.46
C TYR A 86 -11.25 -38.04 14.22
N ILE A 87 -10.23 -37.60 14.95
CA ILE A 87 -8.84 -38.11 14.89
C ILE A 87 -8.79 -39.57 15.30
N THR A 88 -9.42 -39.93 16.42
CA THR A 88 -9.44 -41.31 16.94
C THR A 88 -10.13 -42.27 15.97
N ARG A 89 -11.26 -41.83 15.38
CA ARG A 89 -12.03 -42.64 14.43
C ARG A 89 -11.24 -42.95 13.15
N LEU A 90 -10.38 -42.04 12.71
CA LEU A 90 -9.60 -42.17 11.48
C LEU A 90 -8.14 -42.60 11.72
N ASP A 91 -7.76 -42.87 12.98
CA ASP A 91 -6.39 -43.24 13.38
C ASP A 91 -5.33 -42.26 12.82
N MET A 92 -5.62 -40.96 12.91
CA MET A 92 -4.76 -39.91 12.34
C MET A 92 -3.62 -39.57 13.30
N SER A 93 -2.38 -39.59 12.80
CA SER A 93 -1.25 -38.95 13.50
C SER A 93 -1.34 -37.43 13.31
N VAL A 94 -1.38 -36.67 14.41
CA VAL A 94 -1.50 -35.21 14.39
C VAL A 94 -0.49 -34.54 15.32
N ARG A 95 -0.11 -33.29 15.00
CA ARG A 95 0.61 -32.39 15.90
C ARG A 95 -0.36 -31.37 16.50
N TYR A 96 -0.30 -31.17 17.81
CA TYR A 96 -1.10 -30.13 18.48
C TYR A 96 -0.34 -28.81 18.58
N GLN A 97 -1.06 -27.71 18.37
CA GLN A 97 -0.65 -26.34 18.68
C GLN A 97 -1.70 -25.69 19.57
N TYR A 98 -1.32 -25.42 20.81
CA TYR A 98 -2.15 -24.73 21.78
C TYR A 98 -1.89 -23.22 21.68
N LEU A 99 -2.94 -22.42 21.56
CA LEU A 99 -2.87 -20.96 21.62
C LEU A 99 -2.80 -20.52 23.08
N GLY A 100 -2.09 -19.42 23.35
CA GLY A 100 -2.15 -18.76 24.66
C GLY A 100 -3.54 -18.18 24.94
N GLU A 101 -3.87 -17.94 26.22
CA GLU A 101 -5.21 -17.49 26.64
C GLU A 101 -5.68 -16.20 25.96
N GLU A 102 -4.76 -15.27 25.69
CA GLU A 102 -5.07 -14.03 24.99
C GLU A 102 -4.99 -14.18 23.47
N GLN A 103 -4.33 -15.20 22.95
CA GLN A 103 -4.08 -15.37 21.51
C GLN A 103 -5.32 -15.84 20.76
N SER A 104 -5.38 -15.54 19.47
CA SER A 104 -6.47 -16.00 18.60
C SER A 104 -5.98 -16.35 17.21
N LEU A 105 -6.75 -17.20 16.52
CA LEU A 105 -6.66 -17.37 15.08
C LEU A 105 -7.82 -16.64 14.39
N CYS A 106 -7.58 -16.13 13.19
CA CYS A 106 -8.61 -15.56 12.34
C CYS A 106 -8.33 -15.83 10.86
N PRO A 107 -9.30 -15.61 9.94
CA PRO A 107 -9.04 -15.73 8.51
C PRO A 107 -7.86 -14.85 8.07
N GLY A 108 -7.13 -15.32 7.05
CA GLY A 108 -6.02 -14.62 6.42
C GLY A 108 -6.40 -13.22 5.97
N PHE A 109 -5.53 -12.23 6.21
CA PHE A 109 -5.77 -10.89 5.68
C PHE A 109 -5.52 -10.88 4.16
N ILE A 110 -6.17 -9.94 3.48
CA ILE A 110 -6.11 -9.79 2.02
C ILE A 110 -5.84 -8.33 1.70
N GLU A 111 -4.82 -8.08 0.88
CA GLU A 111 -4.60 -6.77 0.26
C GLU A 111 -5.36 -6.75 -1.07
N PRO A 112 -6.48 -6.02 -1.19
CA PRO A 112 -7.35 -6.15 -2.36
C PRO A 112 -6.78 -5.48 -3.61
N ASN A 113 -5.97 -4.43 -3.48
CA ASN A 113 -5.49 -3.63 -4.61
C ASN A 113 -4.03 -3.18 -4.43
N ILE A 114 -3.12 -3.71 -5.24
CA ILE A 114 -1.71 -3.29 -5.32
C ILE A 114 -1.27 -3.17 -6.80
N ASN A 115 -0.52 -2.11 -7.13
CA ASN A 115 0.26 -2.05 -8.37
C ASN A 115 1.62 -2.71 -8.10
N LEU A 116 1.69 -4.03 -8.17
CA LEU A 116 2.80 -4.81 -7.62
C LEU A 116 4.12 -4.55 -8.37
N ILE A 117 4.07 -4.38 -9.69
CA ILE A 117 5.28 -4.13 -10.49
C ILE A 117 5.81 -2.72 -10.23
N LEU A 118 4.94 -1.72 -10.26
CA LEU A 118 5.33 -0.35 -9.93
C LEU A 118 5.84 -0.25 -8.49
N SER A 119 5.21 -0.98 -7.56
CA SER A 119 5.68 -1.05 -6.18
C SER A 119 7.08 -1.64 -6.07
N ALA A 120 7.38 -2.72 -6.79
CA ALA A 120 8.70 -3.34 -6.83
C ALA A 120 9.77 -2.44 -7.49
N ILE A 121 9.40 -1.57 -8.41
CA ILE A 121 10.30 -0.56 -8.98
C ILE A 121 10.56 0.55 -7.95
N LEU A 122 9.50 1.10 -7.34
CA LEU A 122 9.61 2.20 -6.38
C LEU A 122 10.30 1.80 -5.08
N GLN A 123 10.17 0.55 -4.62
CA GLN A 123 10.90 0.04 -3.44
C GLN A 123 12.42 0.01 -3.64
N GLN A 124 12.92 0.22 -4.86
CA GLN A 124 14.35 0.41 -5.14
C GLN A 124 14.79 1.87 -5.09
N TRP A 125 13.83 2.78 -4.92
CA TRP A 125 14.05 4.19 -4.59
C TRP A 125 13.85 4.35 -3.08
N SER A 126 14.30 5.45 -2.51
CA SER A 126 14.12 5.67 -1.07
C SER A 126 12.79 6.37 -0.79
N HIS A 127 11.99 5.81 0.11
CA HIS A 127 10.80 6.51 0.60
C HIS A 127 11.21 7.63 1.57
N ILE A 128 10.89 8.89 1.23
CA ILE A 128 11.32 10.08 1.97
C ILE A 128 10.21 10.62 2.88
N GLY A 129 9.08 9.91 2.98
CA GLY A 129 7.98 10.27 3.87
C GLY A 129 8.13 9.77 5.31
N PRO A 130 7.05 9.83 6.11
CA PRO A 130 7.08 9.51 7.53
C PRO A 130 7.07 8.00 7.84
N PHE A 131 7.30 7.14 6.84
CA PHE A 131 7.17 5.67 6.94
C PHE A 131 8.50 4.91 6.80
N GLY A 132 9.62 5.62 6.92
CA GLY A 132 10.96 5.03 6.77
C GLY A 132 11.33 4.74 5.31
N PHE A 133 12.62 4.53 5.04
CA PHE A 133 13.14 4.45 3.66
C PHE A 133 12.60 3.28 2.84
N ASP A 134 12.15 2.22 3.49
CA ASP A 134 11.54 1.04 2.88
C ASP A 134 10.00 1.08 2.92
N CYS A 135 9.38 2.14 3.46
CA CYS A 135 7.94 2.19 3.72
C CYS A 135 7.46 1.02 4.64
N GLY A 136 8.30 0.57 5.58
CA GLY A 136 7.98 -0.48 6.55
C GLY A 136 7.46 0.04 7.88
N TRP A 137 7.62 1.34 8.17
CA TRP A 137 7.28 1.90 9.48
C TRP A 137 5.77 2.14 9.60
N GLN A 138 5.12 1.35 10.47
CA GLN A 138 3.66 1.32 10.61
C GLN A 138 3.06 2.37 11.56
N LYS A 139 3.82 3.40 11.94
CA LYS A 139 3.31 4.54 12.71
C LYS A 139 3.69 5.84 12.01
N LEU A 140 3.06 6.95 12.33
CA LEU A 140 3.60 8.22 11.87
C LEU A 140 4.96 8.47 12.56
N MET A 141 6.00 8.82 11.82
CA MET A 141 7.26 9.26 12.42
C MET A 141 7.06 10.59 13.16
N PRO A 142 7.37 10.66 14.48
CA PRO A 142 7.08 11.86 15.29
C PRO A 142 7.80 13.13 14.86
N ASN A 143 8.98 13.01 14.24
CA ASN A 143 9.84 14.14 13.87
C ASN A 143 9.98 14.28 12.35
N TYR A 144 8.96 13.88 11.59
CA TYR A 144 8.92 14.13 10.16
C TYR A 144 8.92 15.63 9.88
N GLY A 145 9.83 16.10 9.02
CA GLY A 145 10.07 17.52 8.80
C GLY A 145 11.26 17.78 7.87
N LEU A 146 11.50 19.04 7.51
CA LEU A 146 12.61 19.43 6.63
C LEU A 146 13.98 18.92 7.12
N ASN A 147 14.23 18.98 8.44
CA ASN A 147 15.46 18.45 9.03
C ASN A 147 15.64 16.93 8.82
N TYR A 148 14.56 16.16 8.88
CA TYR A 148 14.59 14.74 8.56
C TYR A 148 14.95 14.54 7.08
N ILE A 149 14.26 15.27 6.19
CA ILE A 149 14.47 15.18 4.74
C ILE A 149 15.94 15.49 4.39
N ALA A 150 16.50 16.60 4.86
CA ALA A 150 17.91 16.95 4.61
C ALA A 150 18.89 15.86 5.07
N ARG A 151 18.68 15.32 6.28
CA ARG A 151 19.54 14.25 6.84
C ARG A 151 19.40 12.94 6.08
N ALA A 152 18.18 12.59 5.67
CA ALA A 152 17.92 11.42 4.85
C ALA A 152 18.68 11.51 3.53
N LEU A 153 18.59 12.64 2.82
CA LEU A 153 19.29 12.83 1.55
C LEU A 153 20.82 12.72 1.71
N LEU A 154 21.40 13.37 2.72
CA LEU A 154 22.84 13.28 3.00
C LEU A 154 23.29 11.88 3.43
N TYR A 155 22.41 11.11 4.07
CA TYR A 155 22.69 9.73 4.45
C TYR A 155 22.65 8.81 3.23
N LEU A 156 21.59 8.91 2.42
CA LEU A 156 21.37 8.08 1.23
C LEU A 156 22.44 8.31 0.17
N ASP A 157 22.86 9.56 -0.04
CA ASP A 157 23.93 9.94 -0.98
C ASP A 157 25.22 9.12 -0.77
N LYS A 158 25.58 8.84 0.49
CA LYS A 158 26.80 8.08 0.84
C LYS A 158 26.75 6.61 0.42
N GLY A 159 25.56 6.05 0.25
CA GLY A 159 25.34 4.63 -0.08
C GLY A 159 25.22 4.35 -1.58
N LEU A 160 25.18 5.38 -2.43
CA LEU A 160 24.90 5.23 -3.86
C LEU A 160 26.18 5.14 -4.70
N SER A 161 26.14 4.33 -5.76
CA SER A 161 27.23 4.24 -6.75
C SER A 161 27.45 5.59 -7.44
N ALA A 162 28.69 5.89 -7.88
CA ALA A 162 29.06 7.22 -8.39
C ALA A 162 28.17 7.77 -9.53
N GLU A 163 27.66 6.91 -10.41
CA GLU A 163 26.84 7.30 -11.58
C GLU A 163 25.32 7.21 -11.32
N ASP A 164 24.91 6.76 -10.14
CA ASP A 164 23.51 6.63 -9.78
C ASP A 164 22.95 7.97 -9.32
N TRP A 165 21.74 8.30 -9.77
CA TRP A 165 20.96 9.40 -9.21
C TRP A 165 20.42 9.02 -7.84
N LEU A 166 20.27 10.00 -6.96
CA LEU A 166 19.50 9.85 -5.73
C LEU A 166 18.02 10.02 -6.07
N LEU A 167 17.29 8.91 -6.06
CA LEU A 167 15.87 8.86 -6.36
C LEU A 167 15.07 8.61 -5.09
N GLY A 168 14.10 9.49 -4.83
CA GLY A 168 13.20 9.40 -3.70
C GLY A 168 11.74 9.52 -4.11
N TYR A 169 10.85 8.98 -3.27
CA TYR A 169 9.41 9.10 -3.46
C TYR A 169 8.67 9.14 -2.11
N GLY A 170 7.36 9.40 -2.11
CA GLY A 170 6.56 9.34 -0.89
C GLY A 170 6.79 10.51 0.07
N LEU A 171 7.42 11.60 -0.38
CA LEU A 171 7.56 12.82 0.41
C LEU A 171 6.18 13.47 0.58
N TYR A 172 5.77 13.77 1.81
CA TYR A 172 4.53 14.48 2.07
C TYR A 172 4.79 15.95 2.36
N SER A 173 4.75 16.84 1.35
CA SER A 173 5.01 18.27 1.58
C SER A 173 3.90 18.91 2.41
N VAL A 174 2.65 18.43 2.24
CA VAL A 174 1.46 18.91 2.96
C VAL A 174 1.56 18.75 4.49
N LEU A 175 2.43 17.86 4.95
CA LEU A 175 2.64 17.63 6.38
C LEU A 175 3.68 18.61 6.98
N LEU A 176 4.51 19.27 6.18
CA LEU A 176 5.67 20.01 6.71
C LEU A 176 5.31 21.37 7.33
N ASP A 177 4.20 21.99 6.91
CA ASP A 177 3.73 23.28 7.43
C ASP A 177 2.22 23.47 7.21
N GLU A 178 1.63 24.53 7.77
CA GLU A 178 0.19 24.81 7.72
C GLU A 178 -0.33 25.10 6.30
N SER A 179 0.53 25.55 5.38
CA SER A 179 0.17 25.87 3.98
C SER A 179 0.98 25.07 2.94
N ALA A 180 0.28 24.38 2.04
CA ALA A 180 0.87 23.50 1.04
C ALA A 180 1.84 24.21 0.07
N GLN A 181 1.58 25.48 -0.29
CA GLN A 181 2.44 26.20 -1.22
C GLN A 181 3.78 26.61 -0.58
N THR A 182 3.76 27.01 0.70
CA THR A 182 4.97 27.34 1.46
C THR A 182 5.81 26.08 1.67
N SER A 183 5.17 24.96 2.01
CA SER A 183 5.90 23.72 2.23
C SER A 183 6.54 23.14 0.96
N GLN A 184 5.90 23.25 -0.21
CA GLN A 184 6.53 22.86 -1.48
C GLN A 184 7.74 23.74 -1.81
N HIS A 185 7.65 25.05 -1.56
CA HIS A 185 8.77 25.96 -1.76
C HIS A 185 9.96 25.61 -0.85
N ASP A 186 9.70 25.34 0.43
CA ASP A 186 10.76 25.02 1.40
C ASP A 186 11.47 23.71 1.07
N VAL A 187 10.73 22.69 0.62
CA VAL A 187 11.33 21.43 0.14
C VAL A 187 12.21 21.69 -1.08
N PHE A 188 11.73 22.47 -2.05
CA PHE A 188 12.51 22.83 -3.23
C PHE A 188 13.81 23.56 -2.86
N GLN A 189 13.72 24.58 -1.99
CA GLN A 189 14.90 25.31 -1.49
C GLN A 189 15.88 24.39 -0.77
N LEU A 190 15.37 23.50 0.08
CA LEU A 190 16.19 22.49 0.76
C LEU A 190 16.94 21.63 -0.25
N VAL A 191 16.28 21.10 -1.29
CA VAL A 191 16.92 20.27 -2.32
C VAL A 191 17.99 21.05 -3.11
N GLN A 192 17.84 22.38 -3.28
CA GLN A 192 18.90 23.20 -3.89
C GLN A 192 20.10 23.43 -2.96
N GLN A 193 19.88 23.49 -1.65
CA GLN A 193 20.90 23.88 -0.67
C GLN A 193 21.68 22.71 -0.07
N VAL A 194 21.09 21.50 -0.06
CA VAL A 194 21.75 20.30 0.44
C VAL A 194 23.00 20.02 -0.39
N CYS A 195 24.15 19.84 0.29
CA CYS A 195 25.45 19.65 -0.34
C CYS A 195 25.59 18.24 -0.95
N ILE A 196 24.91 18.00 -2.07
CA ILE A 196 24.95 16.77 -2.87
C ILE A 196 25.27 17.14 -4.32
N ASP A 197 26.40 16.66 -4.83
CA ASP A 197 26.88 16.99 -6.18
C ASP A 197 26.19 16.18 -7.29
N ARG A 198 25.64 15.00 -6.95
CA ARG A 198 24.96 14.15 -7.93
C ARG A 198 23.54 14.64 -8.21
N PRO A 199 22.92 14.22 -9.33
CA PRO A 199 21.50 14.47 -9.57
C PRO A 199 20.59 13.87 -8.48
N VAL A 200 19.67 14.70 -7.99
CA VAL A 200 18.64 14.33 -6.99
C VAL A 200 17.27 14.56 -7.61
N ALA A 201 16.35 13.59 -7.43
CA ALA A 201 14.94 13.74 -7.78
C ALA A 201 14.05 13.07 -6.71
N ILE A 202 13.12 13.82 -6.14
CA ILE A 202 12.21 13.35 -5.09
C ILE A 202 10.78 13.62 -5.49
N LEU A 203 9.95 12.58 -5.57
CA LEU A 203 8.52 12.71 -5.84
C LEU A 203 7.74 13.01 -4.56
N ASP A 204 6.82 13.98 -4.63
CA ASP A 204 5.80 14.16 -3.60
C ASP A 204 4.78 13.00 -3.64
N ALA A 205 4.14 12.72 -2.50
CA ALA A 205 3.17 11.64 -2.34
C ALA A 205 1.75 12.04 -2.75
N THR A 206 1.46 13.35 -2.77
CA THR A 206 0.10 13.89 -2.93
C THR A 206 -0.04 14.75 -4.18
N SER A 207 0.99 15.53 -4.49
CA SER A 207 1.02 16.47 -5.60
C SER A 207 1.87 15.92 -6.74
N ALA A 208 1.44 16.13 -7.99
CA ALA A 208 2.21 15.70 -9.16
C ALA A 208 3.41 16.63 -9.38
N ILE A 209 4.39 16.57 -8.48
CA ILE A 209 5.61 17.38 -8.46
C ILE A 209 6.84 16.54 -8.10
N ALA A 210 7.96 16.83 -8.76
CA ALA A 210 9.28 16.34 -8.42
C ALA A 210 10.21 17.48 -8.03
N TYR A 211 10.81 17.38 -6.85
CA TYR A 211 11.86 18.28 -6.39
C TYR A 211 13.20 17.79 -6.92
N VAL A 212 13.86 18.62 -7.73
CA VAL A 212 15.10 18.27 -8.42
C VAL A 212 16.17 19.32 -8.15
N ASN A 213 17.42 18.91 -7.95
CA ASN A 213 18.54 19.84 -7.79
C ASN A 213 19.09 20.30 -9.16
N GLU A 214 20.01 21.27 -9.13
CA GLU A 214 20.61 21.83 -10.35
C GLU A 214 21.29 20.75 -11.21
N ALA A 215 22.00 19.79 -10.60
CA ALA A 215 22.65 18.70 -11.31
C ALA A 215 21.66 17.81 -12.10
N ALA A 216 20.47 17.56 -11.57
CA ALA A 216 19.41 16.86 -12.29
C ALA A 216 18.85 17.71 -13.44
N LEU A 217 18.66 19.02 -13.22
CA LEU A 217 18.18 19.93 -14.26
C LEU A 217 19.14 20.03 -15.46
N GLU A 218 20.45 19.98 -15.23
CA GLU A 218 21.44 19.91 -16.31
C GLU A 218 21.22 18.69 -17.20
N LYS A 219 21.02 17.52 -16.59
CA LYS A 219 20.82 16.27 -17.33
C LYS A 219 19.51 16.25 -18.10
N ILE A 220 18.44 16.75 -17.47
CA ILE A 220 17.12 16.89 -18.11
C ILE A 220 17.20 17.86 -19.28
N TYR A 221 17.83 19.02 -19.11
CA TYR A 221 17.98 19.96 -20.21
C TYR A 221 18.86 19.42 -21.34
N SER A 222 19.94 18.71 -21.01
CA SER A 222 20.79 18.04 -22.01
C SER A 222 19.97 17.06 -22.85
N TYR A 223 19.03 16.33 -22.26
CA TYR A 223 18.08 15.50 -23.01
C TYR A 223 17.19 16.35 -23.91
N LEU A 224 16.53 17.37 -23.36
CA LEU A 224 15.62 18.25 -24.11
C LEU A 224 16.30 18.94 -25.30
N GLN A 225 17.57 19.33 -25.19
CA GLN A 225 18.33 19.94 -26.30
C GLN A 225 18.43 19.06 -27.55
N HIS A 226 18.37 17.74 -27.38
CA HIS A 226 18.49 16.77 -28.47
C HIS A 226 17.13 16.24 -28.91
N HIS A 227 16.04 16.77 -28.35
CA HIS A 227 14.68 16.37 -28.66
C HIS A 227 14.02 17.40 -29.59
N ASP A 228 13.45 16.94 -30.69
CA ASP A 228 12.91 17.79 -31.77
C ASP A 228 11.79 18.74 -31.29
N ALA A 229 11.10 18.38 -30.21
CA ALA A 229 10.02 19.15 -29.61
C ALA A 229 10.44 19.97 -28.36
N ASN A 230 11.70 20.38 -28.23
CA ASN A 230 12.15 21.21 -27.10
C ASN A 230 11.36 22.53 -27.01
N PRO A 231 10.57 22.77 -25.94
CA PRO A 231 9.77 23.98 -25.85
C PRO A 231 10.58 25.21 -25.40
N PHE A 232 11.88 25.05 -25.08
CA PHE A 232 12.70 26.09 -24.46
C PHE A 232 13.73 26.68 -25.43
N ALA A 233 13.69 27.99 -25.62
CA ALA A 233 14.68 28.72 -26.42
C ALA A 233 16.07 28.78 -25.77
N SER A 234 16.17 28.57 -24.45
CA SER A 234 17.45 28.52 -23.73
C SER A 234 17.36 27.75 -22.43
N LYS A 235 18.52 27.30 -21.94
CA LYS A 235 18.68 26.67 -20.63
C LYS A 235 18.17 27.55 -19.49
N ALA A 236 18.46 28.85 -19.56
CA ALA A 236 18.05 29.82 -18.55
C ALA A 236 16.53 29.90 -18.42
N MET A 237 15.79 29.80 -19.53
CA MET A 237 14.32 29.79 -19.50
C MET A 237 13.77 28.52 -18.87
N PHE A 238 14.35 27.35 -19.18
CA PHE A 238 13.96 26.09 -18.53
C PHE A 238 14.19 26.16 -17.01
N PHE A 239 15.37 26.61 -16.58
CA PHE A 239 15.71 26.70 -15.16
C PHE A 239 14.85 27.73 -14.42
N ASP A 240 14.55 28.88 -15.04
CA ASP A 240 13.64 29.89 -14.48
C ASP A 240 12.21 29.35 -14.32
N LEU A 241 11.70 28.59 -15.31
CA LEU A 241 10.40 27.94 -15.22
C LEU A 241 10.33 27.00 -14.00
N VAL A 242 11.27 26.06 -13.89
CA VAL A 242 11.28 25.09 -12.78
C VAL A 242 11.41 25.78 -11.43
N ARG A 243 12.26 26.81 -11.31
CA ARG A 243 12.41 27.58 -10.07
C ARG A 243 11.12 28.30 -9.68
N ARG A 244 10.38 28.88 -10.62
CA ARG A 244 9.09 29.52 -10.36
C ARG A 244 7.99 28.51 -9.98
N GLN A 245 8.13 27.27 -10.42
CA GLN A 245 7.21 26.17 -10.12
C GLN A 245 7.61 25.38 -8.86
N ASN A 246 8.76 25.69 -8.24
CA ASN A 246 9.35 24.93 -7.13
C ASN A 246 9.62 23.44 -7.47
N GLY A 247 9.79 23.09 -8.75
CA GLY A 247 9.97 21.71 -9.19
C GLY A 247 9.41 21.45 -10.59
N LEU A 248 9.51 20.20 -11.03
CA LEU A 248 8.87 19.72 -12.25
C LEU A 248 7.45 19.26 -11.92
N ILE A 249 6.44 19.69 -12.69
CA ILE A 249 5.03 19.40 -12.38
C ILE A 249 4.30 18.66 -13.49
N ASN A 250 3.30 17.84 -13.13
CA ASN A 250 2.39 17.15 -14.04
C ASN A 250 3.14 16.43 -15.19
N GLU A 251 2.87 16.76 -16.45
CA GLU A 251 3.47 16.13 -17.63
C GLU A 251 4.98 16.40 -17.75
N GLN A 252 5.51 17.43 -17.11
CA GLN A 252 6.96 17.71 -17.10
C GLN A 252 7.76 16.60 -16.40
N LEU A 253 7.11 15.79 -15.56
CA LEU A 253 7.72 14.63 -14.93
C LEU A 253 8.19 13.58 -15.97
N VAL A 254 7.63 13.56 -17.18
CA VAL A 254 8.12 12.72 -18.27
C VAL A 254 9.55 13.10 -18.68
N TRP A 255 9.92 14.38 -18.63
CA TRP A 255 11.29 14.82 -18.92
C TRP A 255 12.31 14.27 -17.93
N LEU A 256 11.89 14.08 -16.67
CA LEU A 256 12.71 13.43 -15.65
C LEU A 256 12.99 11.97 -16.02
N VAL A 257 11.95 11.22 -16.39
CA VAL A 257 12.08 9.78 -16.76
C VAL A 257 13.12 9.59 -17.87
N GLU A 258 13.04 10.41 -18.92
CA GLU A 258 13.92 10.30 -20.08
C GLU A 258 15.39 10.56 -19.77
N ALA A 259 15.64 11.43 -18.77
CA ALA A 259 16.98 11.78 -18.33
C ALA A 259 17.58 10.78 -17.32
N LEU A 260 16.79 9.83 -16.78
CA LEU A 260 17.27 8.86 -15.80
C LEU A 260 18.40 7.98 -16.37
N PRO A 261 19.43 7.62 -15.57
CA PRO A 261 20.54 6.81 -16.07
C PRO A 261 20.10 5.42 -16.51
N ALA A 262 20.30 5.09 -17.79
CA ALA A 262 19.96 3.78 -18.34
C ALA A 262 20.63 2.60 -17.60
N ARG A 263 21.84 2.80 -17.05
CA ARG A 263 22.52 1.77 -16.23
C ARG A 263 21.78 1.50 -14.91
N GLN A 264 21.28 2.55 -14.26
CA GLN A 264 20.51 2.45 -13.02
C GLN A 264 19.17 1.78 -13.28
N LEU A 265 18.44 2.18 -14.33
CA LEU A 265 17.17 1.57 -14.74
C LEU A 265 17.32 0.09 -15.13
N LYS A 266 18.36 -0.27 -15.89
CA LYS A 266 18.67 -1.68 -16.21
C LYS A 266 18.90 -2.52 -14.96
N ARG A 267 19.58 -1.96 -13.94
CA ARG A 267 19.79 -2.64 -12.66
C ARG A 267 18.47 -2.79 -11.91
N GLN A 268 17.63 -1.76 -11.91
CA GLN A 268 16.31 -1.82 -11.27
C GLN A 268 15.42 -2.88 -11.90
N LEU A 269 15.42 -2.96 -13.23
CA LEU A 269 14.68 -3.97 -13.96
C LEU A 269 15.16 -5.39 -13.62
N LYS A 270 16.49 -5.61 -13.51
CA LYS A 270 17.05 -6.92 -13.13
C LYS A 270 16.63 -7.36 -11.73
N SER A 271 16.51 -6.43 -10.79
CA SER A 271 16.14 -6.73 -9.41
C SER A 271 14.62 -6.80 -9.16
N VAL A 272 13.79 -6.57 -10.18
CA VAL A 272 12.34 -6.44 -10.00
C VAL A 272 11.70 -7.67 -9.34
N PHE A 273 12.13 -8.90 -9.69
CA PHE A 273 11.57 -10.11 -9.09
C PHE A 273 12.00 -10.33 -7.64
N ILE A 274 13.26 -10.02 -7.31
CA ILE A 274 13.75 -10.03 -5.92
C ILE A 274 12.91 -9.05 -5.07
N GLN A 275 12.58 -7.89 -5.64
CA GLN A 275 11.75 -6.90 -4.96
C GLN A 275 10.30 -7.35 -4.79
N ILE A 276 9.74 -8.08 -5.74
CA ILE A 276 8.43 -8.72 -5.55
C ILE A 276 8.51 -9.76 -4.43
N ASP A 277 9.56 -10.59 -4.37
CA ASP A 277 9.75 -11.57 -3.29
C ASP A 277 9.84 -10.88 -1.92
N GLU A 278 10.54 -9.75 -1.81
CA GLU A 278 10.64 -8.95 -0.58
C GLU A 278 9.27 -8.37 -0.16
N ILE A 279 8.49 -7.84 -1.11
CA ILE A 279 7.12 -7.35 -0.85
C ILE A 279 6.23 -8.49 -0.38
N VAL A 280 6.29 -9.65 -1.04
CA VAL A 280 5.55 -10.87 -0.70
C VAL A 280 5.90 -11.35 0.71
N ALA A 281 7.19 -11.45 1.03
CA ALA A 281 7.66 -11.86 2.35
C ALA A 281 7.19 -10.89 3.44
N ARG A 282 7.23 -9.58 3.16
CA ARG A 282 6.71 -8.55 4.07
C ARG A 282 5.21 -8.71 4.27
N ALA A 283 4.44 -8.85 3.19
CA ALA A 283 3.00 -9.05 3.25
C ALA A 283 2.64 -10.27 4.12
N TYR A 284 3.33 -11.39 3.91
CA TYR A 284 3.16 -12.61 4.69
C TYR A 284 3.47 -12.41 6.18
N SER A 285 4.55 -11.69 6.52
CA SER A 285 4.89 -11.36 7.91
C SER A 285 3.83 -10.50 8.61
N LEU A 286 2.97 -9.83 7.84
CA LEU A 286 1.87 -8.99 8.31
C LEU A 286 0.52 -9.70 8.26
N GLY A 287 0.50 -11.02 8.01
CA GLY A 287 -0.72 -11.83 7.98
C GLY A 287 -1.49 -11.75 6.66
N ILE A 288 -0.92 -11.14 5.62
CA ILE A 288 -1.53 -11.09 4.30
C ILE A 288 -1.27 -12.43 3.61
N THR A 289 -2.35 -13.11 3.23
CA THR A 289 -2.31 -14.42 2.55
C THR A 289 -2.51 -14.28 1.04
N HIS A 290 -3.21 -13.22 0.60
CA HIS A 290 -3.57 -12.99 -0.80
C HIS A 290 -3.40 -11.51 -1.15
N MET A 291 -2.96 -11.25 -2.38
CA MET A 291 -2.83 -9.89 -2.92
C MET A 291 -3.55 -9.77 -4.26
N GLY A 292 -4.40 -8.75 -4.39
CA GLY A 292 -5.06 -8.40 -5.63
C GLY A 292 -4.23 -7.40 -6.44
N THR A 293 -3.82 -7.75 -7.65
CA THR A 293 -3.03 -6.87 -8.51
C THR A 293 -3.89 -6.09 -9.48
N ILE A 294 -3.63 -4.79 -9.58
CA ILE A 294 -4.34 -3.86 -10.47
C ILE A 294 -3.44 -3.25 -11.55
N ASP A 295 -2.26 -3.82 -11.79
CA ASP A 295 -1.34 -3.38 -12.84
C ASP A 295 -2.02 -3.47 -14.23
N THR A 296 -2.25 -2.33 -14.87
CA THR A 296 -2.90 -2.25 -16.19
C THR A 296 -1.90 -2.12 -17.34
N HIS A 297 -0.73 -1.53 -17.10
CA HIS A 297 0.26 -1.25 -18.13
C HIS A 297 0.77 -2.53 -18.81
N PRO A 298 0.86 -2.60 -20.16
CA PRO A 298 1.23 -3.83 -20.88
C PRO A 298 2.56 -4.44 -20.44
N PHE A 299 3.57 -3.59 -20.21
CA PHE A 299 4.88 -4.05 -19.73
C PHE A 299 4.82 -4.62 -18.31
N ALA A 300 4.07 -3.98 -17.41
CA ALA A 300 3.89 -4.48 -16.05
C ALA A 300 3.17 -5.84 -16.05
N ARG A 301 2.06 -5.97 -16.80
CA ARG A 301 1.35 -7.25 -16.95
C ARG A 301 2.24 -8.35 -17.53
N LYS A 302 3.15 -8.02 -18.46
CA LYS A 302 4.12 -8.98 -18.98
C LYS A 302 5.08 -9.48 -17.90
N LEU A 303 5.62 -8.59 -17.07
CA LEU A 303 6.51 -8.94 -15.96
C LEU A 303 5.78 -9.76 -14.89
N LEU A 304 4.56 -9.36 -14.53
CA LEU A 304 3.74 -10.07 -13.55
C LEU A 304 3.45 -11.51 -13.99
N ASN A 305 3.05 -11.70 -15.25
CA ASN A 305 2.84 -13.02 -15.83
C ASN A 305 4.11 -13.89 -15.86
N LEU A 306 5.29 -13.27 -16.05
CA LEU A 306 6.56 -13.99 -16.02
C LEU A 306 6.92 -14.43 -14.59
N TYR A 307 6.71 -13.54 -13.62
CA TYR A 307 6.91 -13.84 -12.20
C TYR A 307 5.99 -14.98 -11.73
N GLN A 308 4.68 -14.90 -12.00
CA GLN A 308 3.70 -15.92 -11.60
C GLN A 308 3.96 -17.31 -12.19
N LYS A 309 4.63 -17.40 -13.35
CA LYS A 309 5.04 -18.69 -13.95
C LYS A 309 6.20 -19.36 -13.23
N THR A 310 6.99 -18.58 -12.50
CA THR A 310 8.25 -19.03 -11.89
C THR A 310 8.20 -19.09 -10.37
N ASN A 311 7.23 -18.41 -9.74
CA ASN A 311 7.05 -18.33 -8.30
C ASN A 311 5.58 -18.57 -7.89
N SER A 312 5.38 -19.37 -6.84
CA SER A 312 4.04 -19.77 -6.36
C SER A 312 3.72 -19.35 -4.92
N ALA A 313 4.57 -18.56 -4.25
CA ALA A 313 4.54 -18.40 -2.80
C ALA A 313 3.38 -17.53 -2.24
N ILE A 314 2.76 -16.67 -3.05
CA ILE A 314 1.52 -15.96 -2.71
C ILE A 314 0.55 -16.07 -3.88
N SER A 315 -0.72 -16.33 -3.55
CA SER A 315 -1.82 -16.27 -4.51
C SER A 315 -2.07 -14.82 -4.90
N ILE A 316 -1.54 -14.45 -6.07
CA ILE A 316 -1.75 -13.17 -6.72
C ILE A 316 -2.97 -13.30 -7.63
N MET A 317 -3.96 -12.44 -7.43
CA MET A 317 -5.25 -12.51 -8.11
C MET A 317 -5.56 -11.20 -8.84
N GLU A 318 -6.25 -11.27 -9.97
CA GLU A 318 -6.83 -10.07 -10.59
C GLU A 318 -8.26 -9.86 -10.04
N PRO A 319 -8.61 -8.66 -9.55
CA PRO A 319 -9.96 -8.38 -9.07
C PRO A 319 -11.02 -8.58 -10.16
N ARG A 320 -12.21 -9.09 -9.80
CA ARG A 320 -13.26 -9.49 -10.76
C ARG A 320 -13.78 -8.35 -11.65
N ASN A 321 -13.71 -7.09 -11.19
CA ASN A 321 -14.11 -5.88 -11.93
C ASN A 321 -13.69 -4.63 -11.13
N SER A 322 -12.58 -3.98 -11.49
CA SER A 322 -12.10 -2.75 -10.86
C SER A 322 -12.74 -1.50 -11.49
N TRP A 323 -14.06 -1.35 -11.45
CA TRP A 323 -14.70 -0.15 -12.00
C TRP A 323 -14.46 1.11 -11.16
N LEU A 324 -13.86 0.99 -9.99
CA LEU A 324 -13.81 2.08 -9.02
C LEU A 324 -12.36 2.47 -8.70
N GLN A 325 -11.47 2.45 -9.69
CA GLN A 325 -10.33 3.38 -9.68
C GLN A 325 -10.83 4.84 -9.63
N GLU A 326 -12.04 5.12 -10.13
CA GLU A 326 -12.67 6.44 -9.99
C GLU A 326 -13.13 6.75 -8.55
N LEU A 327 -13.33 5.78 -7.65
CA LEU A 327 -13.61 6.09 -6.24
C LEU A 327 -12.36 6.24 -5.36
N ASN A 328 -11.18 5.82 -5.83
CA ASN A 328 -9.93 6.37 -5.29
C ASN A 328 -9.79 7.87 -5.64
N SER A 329 -10.55 8.39 -6.61
CA SER A 329 -10.70 9.83 -6.86
C SER A 329 -11.83 10.48 -6.03
N LEU A 330 -12.66 9.68 -5.34
CA LEU A 330 -13.56 10.14 -4.28
C LEU A 330 -12.80 10.25 -2.96
N ALA A 331 -11.80 11.13 -2.93
CA ALA A 331 -11.35 11.73 -1.68
C ALA A 331 -12.53 12.39 -0.91
N CYS A 332 -13.70 12.52 -1.54
CA CYS A 332 -14.91 13.16 -1.07
C CYS A 332 -16.13 12.52 -1.76
N LEU A 333 -17.10 12.00 -1.00
CA LEU A 333 -18.47 11.77 -1.49
C LEU A 333 -19.38 12.88 -0.97
N SER A 334 -20.29 13.40 -1.80
CA SER A 334 -21.33 14.30 -1.30
C SER A 334 -22.33 13.53 -0.43
N GLU A 335 -22.83 14.17 0.63
CA GLU A 335 -23.93 13.62 1.46
C GLU A 335 -25.19 13.27 0.63
N GLN A 336 -25.37 13.93 -0.52
CA GLN A 336 -26.52 13.74 -1.43
C GLN A 336 -26.32 12.60 -2.44
N TYR A 337 -25.25 11.81 -2.36
CA TYR A 337 -25.02 10.70 -3.28
C TYR A 337 -26.05 9.58 -3.00
N THR A 338 -27.21 9.65 -3.65
CA THR A 338 -28.39 8.84 -3.35
C THR A 338 -28.73 7.75 -4.38
N GLU A 339 -28.12 7.72 -5.56
CA GLU A 339 -28.54 6.76 -6.59
C GLU A 339 -27.37 6.18 -7.38
N VAL A 340 -27.20 4.85 -7.32
CA VAL A 340 -26.42 4.08 -8.30
C VAL A 340 -27.25 2.86 -8.72
N GLU A 341 -27.39 2.68 -10.03
CA GLU A 341 -28.24 1.67 -10.66
C GLU A 341 -28.00 0.23 -10.15
N PRO A 342 -29.02 -0.65 -10.14
CA PRO A 342 -29.03 -1.88 -9.36
C PRO A 342 -28.18 -3.05 -9.90
N ALA A 343 -27.43 -2.88 -11.00
CA ALA A 343 -26.95 -4.02 -11.79
C ALA A 343 -25.42 -4.25 -11.81
N ALA A 344 -24.60 -3.35 -11.26
CA ALA A 344 -23.14 -3.49 -11.26
C ALA A 344 -22.60 -3.94 -9.89
N ASN A 345 -21.56 -4.79 -9.92
CA ASN A 345 -20.87 -5.37 -8.76
C ASN A 345 -20.49 -4.28 -7.72
N ARG A 346 -21.23 -4.20 -6.60
CA ARG A 346 -21.09 -3.15 -5.57
C ARG A 346 -19.93 -3.45 -4.61
N SER A 347 -18.69 -3.38 -5.08
CA SER A 347 -17.53 -3.57 -4.22
C SER A 347 -16.48 -2.48 -4.41
N ILE A 348 -15.99 -1.92 -3.30
CA ILE A 348 -15.05 -0.80 -3.26
C ILE A 348 -13.88 -1.13 -2.31
N ALA A 349 -12.66 -0.77 -2.72
CA ALA A 349 -11.49 -0.82 -1.87
C ALA A 349 -11.10 0.60 -1.42
N ILE A 350 -11.08 0.85 -0.13
CA ILE A 350 -10.84 2.18 0.46
C ILE A 350 -9.43 2.25 1.03
N ASN A 351 -8.67 3.28 0.63
CA ASN A 351 -7.39 3.62 1.26
C ASN A 351 -7.63 4.44 2.54
N ILE A 352 -8.08 3.76 3.60
CA ILE A 352 -8.51 4.41 4.84
C ILE A 352 -7.36 5.09 5.60
N GLY A 353 -6.10 4.75 5.29
CA GLY A 353 -4.92 5.40 5.84
C GLY A 353 -4.92 6.92 5.62
N GLU A 354 -5.50 7.41 4.52
CA GLU A 354 -5.60 8.85 4.22
C GLU A 354 -6.34 9.64 5.30
N VAL A 355 -7.29 9.04 6.03
CA VAL A 355 -7.95 9.70 7.16
C VAL A 355 -6.95 10.04 8.26
N GLY A 356 -5.99 9.15 8.51
CA GLY A 356 -4.96 9.35 9.52
C GLY A 356 -3.99 10.45 9.14
N TYR A 357 -3.51 10.46 7.90
CA TYR A 357 -2.42 11.34 7.48
C TYR A 357 -2.90 12.65 6.87
N CYS A 358 -3.90 12.59 6.01
CA CYS A 358 -4.41 13.74 5.26
C CYS A 358 -5.68 14.31 5.89
N GLY A 359 -6.32 13.62 6.84
CA GLY A 359 -7.58 14.05 7.43
C GLY A 359 -7.52 15.43 8.08
N TYR A 360 -6.42 15.76 8.77
CA TYR A 360 -6.27 17.10 9.36
C TYR A 360 -6.16 18.19 8.29
N ASP A 361 -5.43 17.92 7.21
CA ASP A 361 -5.32 18.85 6.09
C ASP A 361 -6.67 19.04 5.39
N TRP A 362 -7.39 17.94 5.16
CA TRP A 362 -8.73 17.93 4.61
C TRP A 362 -9.71 18.79 5.43
N VAL A 363 -9.63 18.77 6.76
CA VAL A 363 -10.45 19.65 7.62
C VAL A 363 -10.14 21.13 7.39
N LYS A 364 -8.85 21.49 7.18
CA LYS A 364 -8.45 22.87 6.93
C LYS A 364 -8.94 23.41 5.58
N SER A 365 -9.06 22.55 4.56
CA SER A 365 -9.33 22.96 3.17
C SER A 365 -10.81 23.19 2.79
N TYR A 366 -11.75 23.12 3.73
CA TYR A 366 -13.20 23.32 3.56
C TYR A 366 -13.82 22.63 2.33
N HIS A 367 -14.46 21.48 2.53
CA HIS A 367 -15.04 20.68 1.44
C HIS A 367 -16.58 20.68 1.36
N GLY A 368 -17.26 21.63 2.00
CA GLY A 368 -18.73 21.70 1.99
C GLY A 368 -19.37 20.43 2.57
N GLN A 369 -20.28 19.79 1.81
CA GLN A 369 -20.97 18.53 2.18
C GLN A 369 -20.22 17.27 1.78
N SER A 370 -18.90 17.36 1.58
CA SER A 370 -18.09 16.21 1.19
C SER A 370 -17.65 15.42 2.41
N MET A 371 -17.51 14.10 2.26
CA MET A 371 -16.97 13.21 3.28
C MET A 371 -15.72 12.47 2.80
N LEU A 372 -14.64 12.53 3.59
CA LEU A 372 -13.40 11.78 3.32
C LEU A 372 -13.57 10.30 3.69
N GLN A 373 -13.54 9.42 2.69
CA GLN A 373 -13.59 7.95 2.86
C GLN A 373 -14.75 7.47 3.78
N PRO A 374 -16.04 7.70 3.43
CA PRO A 374 -17.19 7.43 4.31
C PRO A 374 -17.57 5.93 4.36
N CYS A 375 -16.81 5.14 5.13
CA CYS A 375 -16.95 3.69 5.18
C CYS A 375 -18.33 3.21 5.63
N GLN A 376 -18.88 3.76 6.72
CA GLN A 376 -20.15 3.29 7.28
C GLN A 376 -21.33 3.59 6.36
N GLN A 377 -21.40 4.81 5.79
CA GLN A 377 -22.44 5.15 4.82
C GLN A 377 -22.43 4.23 3.60
N LEU A 378 -21.24 3.89 3.08
CA LEU A 378 -21.12 2.96 1.96
C LEU A 378 -21.64 1.56 2.32
N MET A 379 -21.33 1.06 3.53
CA MET A 379 -21.89 -0.21 4.01
C MET A 379 -23.42 -0.15 4.14
N ASP A 380 -23.97 0.95 4.68
CA ASP A 380 -25.42 1.14 4.84
C ASP A 380 -26.16 1.22 3.49
N GLN A 381 -25.48 1.70 2.44
CA GLN A 381 -25.98 1.71 1.06
C GLN A 381 -25.84 0.34 0.36
N GLY A 382 -25.30 -0.68 1.04
CA GLY A 382 -25.16 -2.03 0.53
C GLY A 382 -23.93 -2.26 -0.34
N TYR A 383 -22.89 -1.42 -0.22
CA TYR A 383 -21.59 -1.71 -0.82
C TYR A 383 -20.81 -2.73 0.01
N ASN A 384 -20.16 -3.67 -0.67
CA ASN A 384 -19.06 -4.44 -0.10
C ASN A 384 -17.82 -3.54 0.04
N VAL A 385 -17.58 -3.03 1.25
CA VAL A 385 -16.44 -2.16 1.57
C VAL A 385 -15.27 -3.02 2.07
N CYS A 386 -14.17 -3.01 1.33
CA CYS A 386 -12.89 -3.57 1.75
C CYS A 386 -11.82 -2.49 1.90
N LEU A 387 -10.74 -2.78 2.63
CA LEU A 387 -9.68 -1.82 2.93
C LEU A 387 -8.37 -2.20 2.25
N GLN A 388 -7.70 -1.22 1.65
CA GLN A 388 -6.36 -1.35 1.06
C GLN A 388 -5.35 -0.50 1.83
N SER A 389 -4.07 -0.85 1.74
CA SER A 389 -3.00 -0.14 2.46
C SER A 389 -2.58 1.19 1.81
N GLY A 390 -2.72 1.34 0.49
CA GLY A 390 -2.13 2.45 -0.26
C GLY A 390 -0.64 2.26 -0.58
N PHE A 391 -0.14 1.03 -0.52
CA PHE A 391 1.24 0.69 -0.87
C PHE A 391 1.56 1.03 -2.34
N PRO A 392 2.77 1.56 -2.66
CA PRO A 392 3.96 1.70 -1.81
C PRO A 392 4.11 3.08 -1.15
N ILE A 393 3.10 3.96 -1.27
CA ILE A 393 3.12 5.29 -0.66
C ILE A 393 2.90 5.18 0.85
N LEU A 394 2.01 4.29 1.26
CA LEU A 394 1.74 3.93 2.65
C LEU A 394 2.17 2.49 2.92
N PRO A 395 2.52 2.12 4.17
CA PRO A 395 2.99 0.78 4.49
C PRO A 395 1.87 -0.25 4.33
N LEU A 396 2.20 -1.46 3.85
CA LEU A 396 1.35 -2.65 4.00
C LEU A 396 0.99 -2.78 5.49
N SER A 397 -0.31 -2.74 5.82
CA SER A 397 -0.74 -2.63 7.22
C SER A 397 -2.23 -2.97 7.43
N PRO A 398 -2.67 -4.22 7.20
CA PRO A 398 -4.08 -4.59 7.23
C PRO A 398 -4.75 -4.28 8.58
N LEU A 399 -4.11 -4.65 9.70
CA LEU A 399 -4.61 -4.35 11.05
C LEU A 399 -4.69 -2.85 11.33
N ARG A 400 -3.74 -2.07 10.81
CA ARG A 400 -3.79 -0.60 10.92
C ARG A 400 -4.93 -0.01 10.08
N ALA A 401 -5.16 -0.53 8.88
CA ALA A 401 -6.28 -0.11 8.06
C ALA A 401 -7.61 -0.37 8.80
N ALA A 402 -7.79 -1.56 9.36
CA ALA A 402 -8.95 -1.87 10.19
C ALA A 402 -9.10 -0.92 11.39
N GLU A 403 -7.99 -0.58 12.04
CA GLU A 403 -7.99 0.34 13.20
C GLU A 403 -8.37 1.76 12.80
N GLN A 404 -7.83 2.24 11.68
CA GLN A 404 -8.14 3.55 11.15
C GLN A 404 -9.61 3.65 10.72
N ALA A 405 -10.19 2.55 10.22
CA ALA A 405 -11.62 2.48 9.90
C ALA A 405 -12.52 2.53 11.15
N CYS A 406 -12.06 1.98 12.29
CA CYS A 406 -12.79 2.04 13.55
C CYS A 406 -12.63 3.37 14.28
N SER A 407 -11.43 3.92 14.26
CA SER A 407 -11.06 5.07 15.11
C SER A 407 -11.19 6.39 14.38
N ARG A 408 -10.92 6.40 13.07
CA ARG A 408 -10.85 7.57 12.19
C ARG A 408 -10.05 8.74 12.79
N ILE A 409 -9.04 8.42 13.62
CA ILE A 409 -8.20 9.42 14.28
C ILE A 409 -7.30 10.08 13.24
N MET A 410 -7.37 11.40 13.13
CA MET A 410 -6.42 12.22 12.39
C MET A 410 -5.09 12.25 13.14
N GLU A 411 -4.18 11.36 12.76
CA GLU A 411 -2.88 11.18 13.41
C GLU A 411 -2.00 12.43 13.32
N TYR A 412 -2.11 13.18 12.21
CA TYR A 412 -1.35 14.41 11.99
C TYR A 412 -1.95 15.66 12.67
N ALA A 413 -3.11 15.54 13.32
CA ALA A 413 -3.68 16.67 14.03
C ALA A 413 -2.75 17.16 15.16
N PRO A 414 -2.57 18.48 15.35
CA PRO A 414 -1.71 19.05 16.38
C PRO A 414 -1.97 18.52 17.80
N GLY A 415 -0.92 18.50 18.61
CA GLY A 415 -0.91 18.06 20.02
C GLY A 415 -2.04 18.61 20.88
N CYS A 416 -2.53 19.81 20.58
CA CYS A 416 -3.56 20.52 21.33
C CYS A 416 -4.98 19.94 21.21
N TYR A 417 -5.27 19.14 20.18
CA TYR A 417 -6.58 18.49 20.02
C TYR A 417 -6.69 17.25 20.90
N THR A 418 -7.81 17.13 21.63
CA THR A 418 -8.16 15.93 22.38
C THR A 418 -8.40 14.74 21.45
N ARG A 419 -8.37 13.51 21.99
CA ARG A 419 -8.64 12.31 21.19
C ARG A 419 -9.99 12.37 20.46
N HIS A 420 -11.03 12.94 21.09
CA HIS A 420 -12.35 13.06 20.49
C HIS A 420 -12.39 14.07 19.35
N GLU A 421 -11.71 15.21 19.49
CA GLU A 421 -11.63 16.24 18.44
C GLU A 421 -10.80 15.79 17.24
N ARG A 422 -9.95 14.77 17.40
CA ARG A 422 -9.19 14.17 16.32
C ARG A 422 -9.96 13.12 15.53
N VAL A 423 -11.16 12.71 15.96
CA VAL A 423 -11.95 11.72 15.21
C VAL A 423 -12.64 12.42 14.04
N LEU A 424 -12.24 12.08 12.81
CA LEU A 424 -12.85 12.62 11.60
C LEU A 424 -14.14 11.88 11.29
N LEU A 425 -15.28 12.60 11.17
CA LEU A 425 -16.58 12.03 10.81
C LEU A 425 -16.91 10.75 11.63
N PRO A 426 -17.17 10.87 12.95
CA PRO A 426 -17.31 9.73 13.86
C PRO A 426 -18.44 8.75 13.48
N ASP A 427 -19.46 9.23 12.78
CA ASP A 427 -20.57 8.45 12.22
C ASP A 427 -20.12 7.52 11.08
N GLN A 428 -18.97 7.79 10.47
CA GLN A 428 -18.37 6.97 9.41
C GLN A 428 -17.45 5.86 9.95
N CYS A 429 -17.32 5.72 11.27
CA CYS A 429 -16.53 4.66 11.91
C CYS A 429 -17.19 3.29 11.75
N LEU A 430 -16.39 2.29 11.39
CA LEU A 430 -16.81 0.89 11.40
C LEU A 430 -16.71 0.29 12.81
N SER A 431 -17.57 -0.67 13.14
CA SER A 431 -17.33 -1.54 14.30
C SER A 431 -16.10 -2.43 14.09
N LYS A 432 -15.51 -2.94 15.19
CA LYS A 432 -14.37 -3.86 15.10
C LYS A 432 -14.65 -5.08 14.19
N PRO A 433 -15.79 -5.81 14.31
CA PRO A 433 -16.10 -6.91 13.39
C PRO A 433 -16.21 -6.46 11.92
N GLN A 434 -16.86 -5.33 11.63
CA GLN A 434 -16.95 -4.80 10.27
C GLN A 434 -15.56 -4.48 9.70
N SER A 435 -14.67 -3.88 10.49
CA SER A 435 -13.32 -3.55 10.04
C SER A 435 -12.44 -4.79 9.77
N LEU A 436 -12.56 -5.85 10.59
CA LEU A 436 -11.86 -7.12 10.37
C LEU A 436 -12.45 -7.86 9.17
N ASN A 437 -13.76 -7.80 8.98
CA ASN A 437 -14.42 -8.30 7.77
C ASN A 437 -13.90 -7.56 6.52
N ALA A 438 -13.67 -6.25 6.62
CA ALA A 438 -13.20 -5.39 5.52
C ALA A 438 -11.79 -5.77 5.00
N ILE A 439 -10.94 -6.39 5.83
CA ILE A 439 -9.60 -6.90 5.46
C ILE A 439 -9.55 -8.42 5.25
N THR A 440 -10.69 -9.11 5.35
CA THR A 440 -10.80 -10.57 5.17
C THR A 440 -11.85 -10.89 4.10
N LYS A 441 -13.07 -11.29 4.49
CA LYS A 441 -14.15 -11.72 3.59
C LYS A 441 -14.56 -10.64 2.58
N ALA A 442 -14.70 -9.38 2.98
CA ALA A 442 -15.04 -8.30 2.06
C ALA A 442 -13.98 -8.12 0.96
N ALA A 443 -12.70 -8.17 1.34
CA ALA A 443 -11.59 -8.12 0.40
C ALA A 443 -11.56 -9.36 -0.51
N ALA A 444 -11.85 -10.56 0.03
CA ALA A 444 -12.00 -11.76 -0.78
C ALA A 444 -13.11 -11.64 -1.83
N GLU A 445 -14.28 -11.11 -1.44
CA GLU A 445 -15.41 -10.84 -2.33
C GLU A 445 -15.05 -9.80 -3.40
N HIS A 446 -14.25 -8.78 -3.06
CA HIS A 446 -13.70 -7.81 -4.01
C HIS A 446 -12.82 -8.48 -5.08
N LEU A 447 -11.98 -9.43 -4.66
CA LEU A 447 -11.20 -10.28 -5.57
C LEU A 447 -12.05 -11.30 -6.34
N GLY A 448 -13.35 -11.41 -6.04
CA GLY A 448 -14.22 -12.41 -6.62
C GLY A 448 -13.85 -13.83 -6.22
N SER A 449 -13.42 -14.00 -4.98
CA SER A 449 -13.04 -15.27 -4.38
C SER A 449 -13.97 -15.57 -3.20
N ASN A 450 -14.06 -16.84 -2.81
CA ASN A 450 -14.78 -17.27 -1.61
C ASN A 450 -13.85 -17.38 -0.38
N LEU A 451 -12.72 -16.67 -0.40
CA LEU A 451 -11.74 -16.64 0.69
C LEU A 451 -12.24 -15.77 1.86
N GLY A 452 -11.37 -15.53 2.84
CA GLY A 452 -11.66 -14.60 3.95
C GLY A 452 -12.59 -15.16 5.03
N THR A 453 -12.92 -16.45 4.97
CA THR A 453 -13.54 -17.23 6.05
C THR A 453 -12.80 -18.54 6.24
N LEU A 454 -12.97 -19.19 7.40
CA LEU A 454 -12.51 -20.56 7.63
C LEU A 454 -13.70 -21.52 7.60
N LYS A 455 -13.68 -22.46 6.65
CA LYS A 455 -14.71 -23.48 6.48
C LYS A 455 -14.10 -24.82 6.13
N GLU A 456 -14.77 -25.89 6.54
CA GLU A 456 -14.36 -27.26 6.22
C GLU A 456 -14.31 -27.48 4.70
N GLY A 457 -13.26 -28.17 4.25
CA GLY A 457 -12.99 -28.45 2.83
C GLY A 457 -12.27 -27.32 2.08
N GLU A 458 -12.22 -26.10 2.62
CA GLU A 458 -11.55 -24.96 2.02
C GLU A 458 -10.05 -24.92 2.38
N THR A 459 -9.29 -24.14 1.62
CA THR A 459 -7.86 -23.89 1.88
C THR A 459 -7.68 -23.17 3.22
N ALA A 460 -6.76 -23.66 4.04
CA ALA A 460 -6.47 -23.12 5.36
C ALA A 460 -5.60 -21.86 5.26
N ASN A 461 -6.26 -20.71 5.04
CA ASN A 461 -5.63 -19.39 5.04
C ASN A 461 -6.00 -18.63 6.30
N PHE A 462 -5.09 -18.54 7.27
CA PHE A 462 -5.37 -17.94 8.57
C PHE A 462 -4.14 -17.28 9.18
N VAL A 463 -4.39 -16.39 10.14
CA VAL A 463 -3.36 -15.66 10.90
C VAL A 463 -3.46 -16.05 12.36
N HIS A 464 -2.31 -16.21 13.01
CA HIS A 464 -2.18 -16.31 14.45
C HIS A 464 -1.80 -14.96 15.05
N LEU A 465 -2.69 -14.39 15.85
CA LEU A 465 -2.54 -13.09 16.48
C LEU A 465 -2.09 -13.22 17.95
N SER A 466 -1.28 -12.26 18.39
CA SER A 466 -0.76 -12.21 19.76
C SER A 466 -1.81 -11.95 20.83
N ALA A 467 -2.93 -11.33 20.47
CA ALA A 467 -4.07 -11.11 21.35
C ALA A 467 -5.40 -11.19 20.57
N ASP A 468 -6.52 -11.24 21.29
CA ASP A 468 -7.86 -11.25 20.74
C ASP A 468 -8.19 -9.87 20.12
N PRO A 469 -8.46 -9.79 18.80
CA PRO A 469 -8.80 -8.52 18.17
C PRO A 469 -10.12 -7.91 18.68
N LEU A 470 -11.08 -8.73 19.10
CA LEU A 470 -12.38 -8.23 19.57
C LEU A 470 -12.45 -7.97 21.08
N ALA A 471 -11.36 -8.21 21.83
CA ALA A 471 -11.30 -7.84 23.24
C ALA A 471 -11.45 -6.32 23.42
N SER A 472 -12.03 -5.91 24.55
CA SER A 472 -12.38 -4.51 24.83
C SER A 472 -11.15 -3.59 24.92
N ASN A 473 -10.04 -4.10 25.45
CA ASN A 473 -8.74 -3.42 25.54
C ASN A 473 -7.87 -3.59 24.29
N SER A 474 -8.32 -4.36 23.29
CA SER A 474 -7.50 -4.68 22.12
C SER A 474 -7.25 -3.45 21.25
N ASN A 475 -5.98 -3.19 20.98
CA ASN A 475 -5.50 -2.19 20.05
C ASN A 475 -4.87 -2.90 18.84
N PHE A 476 -5.49 -2.77 17.66
CA PHE A 476 -5.03 -3.44 16.45
C PHE A 476 -3.59 -3.09 16.06
N ARG A 477 -3.08 -1.89 16.39
CA ARG A 477 -1.68 -1.51 16.14
C ARG A 477 -0.67 -2.25 17.00
N GLU A 478 -1.11 -2.86 18.09
CA GLU A 478 -0.27 -3.59 19.05
C GLU A 478 -0.40 -5.11 18.87
N LEU A 479 -1.33 -5.56 18.01
CA LEU A 479 -1.46 -6.96 17.64
C LEU A 479 -0.29 -7.37 16.75
N ALA A 480 0.55 -8.26 17.25
CA ALA A 480 1.57 -8.90 16.45
C ALA A 480 0.99 -10.11 15.72
N VAL A 481 1.40 -10.28 14.46
CA VAL A 481 1.20 -11.52 13.72
C VAL A 481 2.30 -12.50 14.15
N ILE A 482 1.91 -13.53 14.89
CA ILE A 482 2.83 -14.58 15.36
C ILE A 482 3.20 -15.50 14.20
N ALA A 483 2.20 -15.87 13.39
CA ALA A 483 2.37 -16.71 12.22
C ALA A 483 1.26 -16.44 11.21
N CYS A 484 1.59 -16.57 9.93
CA CYS A 484 0.65 -16.55 8.82
C CYS A 484 0.63 -17.95 8.20
N TYR A 485 -0.52 -18.47 7.81
CA TYR A 485 -0.65 -19.79 7.20
C TYR A 485 -1.32 -19.62 5.85
N THR A 486 -0.63 -20.06 4.79
CA THR A 486 -1.13 -20.01 3.42
C THR A 486 -0.56 -21.17 2.62
N ASN A 487 -1.05 -21.32 1.40
CA ASN A 487 -0.93 -22.52 0.57
C ASN A 487 0.35 -22.55 -0.27
#